data_AF-A0AAD3YL82-F1
#
_entry.id   AF-A0AAD3YL82-F1
#
_cell.length_a   1.000
_cell.length_b   1.000
_cell.length_c   1.000
_cell.angle_alpha   90.00
_cell.angle_beta   90.00
_cell.angle_gamma   90.00
#
_symmetry.space_group_name_H-M   'P 1'
#
loop_
_entity.id
_entity.type
_entity.pdbx_description
1 polymer ?
#
loop_
_entity_poly.entity_id
_entity_poly.type
_entity_poly.pdbx_seq_one_letter_code
_entity_poly.pdbx_strand_id
1 'polypeptide(L)'
;MFLKDLILGRFSLAKTFWGVGVLGAIGLSGLAIILISSQASMFFVHLTIFLRMLLSFMVLSGITFILRNIKITFWGVIAWLILLIQSLVLASYGFVITVGLIQEITP
;
A
#
# COMPACT_ATOMS: atom_id res chain seq x y z
N MET A 1 7.69 0.85 16.83
CA MET A 1 8.81 -0.06 16.50
C MET A 1 8.55 -0.82 15.20
N PHE A 2 7.43 -1.55 15.11
CA PHE A 2 7.04 -2.34 13.93
C PHE A 2 7.13 -1.61 12.57
N LEU A 3 6.54 -0.42 12.43
CA LEU A 3 6.55 0.33 11.17
C LEU A 3 7.96 0.71 10.71
N LYS A 4 8.83 1.08 11.66
CA LYS A 4 10.23 1.38 11.38
C LYS A 4 10.96 0.13 10.88
N ASP A 5 10.71 -1.02 11.52
CA ASP A 5 11.34 -2.28 11.14
C ASP A 5 10.85 -2.79 9.77
N LEU A 6 9.58 -2.54 9.44
CA LEU A 6 9.02 -2.79 8.10
C LEU A 6 9.70 -1.94 7.03
N ILE A 7 9.74 -0.62 7.22
CA ILE A 7 10.31 0.33 6.24
C ILE A 7 11.79 0.06 6.00
N LEU A 8 12.53 -0.28 7.05
CA LEU A 8 13.97 -0.56 6.99
C LEU A 8 14.29 -1.98 6.49
N GLY A 9 13.28 -2.79 6.16
CA GLY A 9 13.50 -4.13 5.62
C GLY A 9 14.12 -5.11 6.62
N ARG A 10 13.81 -4.95 7.92
CA ARG A 10 14.34 -5.83 8.99
C ARG A 10 13.57 -7.14 9.12
N PHE A 11 12.41 -7.25 8.47
CA PHE A 11 11.65 -8.49 8.37
C PHE A 11 12.12 -9.35 7.20
N SER A 12 11.82 -10.66 7.24
CA SER A 12 12.08 -11.54 6.10
C SER A 12 11.19 -11.17 4.92
N LEU A 13 11.67 -11.44 3.68
CA LEU A 13 10.94 -11.17 2.45
C LEU A 13 9.51 -11.74 2.48
N ALA A 14 9.35 -12.97 2.95
CA ALA A 14 8.04 -13.62 3.04
C ALA A 14 7.10 -12.89 4.01
N LYS A 15 7.58 -12.47 5.18
CA LYS A 15 6.76 -11.72 6.15
C LYS A 15 6.39 -10.34 5.62
N THR A 16 7.33 -9.64 4.98
CA THR A 16 7.10 -8.31 4.40
C THR A 16 6.10 -8.37 3.25
N PHE A 17 6.30 -9.28 2.29
CA PHE A 17 5.47 -9.38 1.10
C PHE A 17 4.10 -10.01 1.39
N TRP A 18 4.06 -11.24 1.92
CA TRP A 18 2.79 -11.94 2.17
C TRP A 18 2.07 -11.39 3.41
N GLY A 19 2.82 -11.23 4.49
CA GLY A 19 2.27 -10.85 5.79
C GLY A 19 1.76 -9.41 5.85
N VAL A 20 2.50 -8.46 5.28
CA VAL A 20 2.10 -7.04 5.33
C VAL A 20 1.62 -6.53 3.99
N GLY A 21 2.32 -6.82 2.89
CA GLY A 21 1.93 -6.39 1.55
C GLY A 21 0.57 -6.96 1.12
N VAL A 22 0.48 -8.28 0.97
CA VAL A 22 -0.71 -8.96 0.46
C VAL A 22 -1.86 -8.89 1.48
N LEU A 23 -1.65 -9.37 2.70
CA LEU A 23 -2.71 -9.38 3.72
C LEU A 23 -3.16 -7.96 4.10
N GLY A 24 -2.23 -7.01 4.20
CA GLY A 24 -2.59 -5.62 4.49
C GLY A 24 -3.35 -4.96 3.35
N ALA A 25 -2.99 -5.24 2.09
CA ALA A 25 -3.76 -4.79 0.93
C ALA A 25 -5.17 -5.41 0.91
N ILE A 26 -5.33 -6.70 1.20
CA ILE A 26 -6.63 -7.36 1.29
C ILE A 26 -7.47 -6.74 2.41
N GLY A 27 -6.89 -6.56 3.60
CA GLY A 27 -7.58 -5.98 4.75
C GLY A 27 -8.09 -4.57 4.48
N LEU A 28 -7.24 -3.67 3.98
CA LEU A 28 -7.63 -2.29 3.69
C LEU A 28 -8.59 -2.19 2.49
N SER A 29 -8.44 -3.03 1.47
CA SER A 29 -9.39 -3.06 0.34
C SER A 29 -10.75 -3.61 0.79
N GLY A 30 -10.77 -4.64 1.62
CA GLY A 30 -11.99 -5.19 2.21
C GLY A 30 -12.71 -4.16 3.07
N LEU A 31 -11.99 -3.40 3.89
CA LEU A 31 -12.55 -2.28 4.66
C LEU A 31 -13.13 -1.20 3.74
N ALA A 32 -12.44 -0.81 2.67
CA ALA A 32 -12.96 0.15 1.71
C ALA A 32 -14.27 -0.33 1.05
N ILE A 33 -14.34 -1.62 0.69
CA ILE A 33 -15.56 -2.23 0.12
C ILE A 33 -16.70 -2.19 1.14
N ILE A 34 -16.43 -2.55 2.41
CA ILE A 34 -17.44 -2.53 3.48
C ILE A 34 -17.97 -1.10 3.65
N LEU A 35 -17.09 -0.10 3.73
CA LEU A 35 -17.46 1.31 3.87
C LEU A 35 -18.31 1.82 2.70
N ILE A 36 -17.97 1.42 1.47
CA ILE A 36 -18.78 1.75 0.29
C ILE A 36 -20.16 1.09 0.38
N SER A 37 -20.20 -0.20 0.74
CA SER A 37 -21.46 -0.96 0.82
C SER A 37 -22.39 -0.48 1.93
N SER A 38 -21.84 0.04 3.04
CA SER A 38 -22.61 0.57 4.16
C SER A 38 -23.02 2.02 3.99
N GLN A 39 -22.76 2.63 2.82
CA GLN A 39 -23.00 4.05 2.56
C GLN A 39 -22.34 4.97 3.61
N ALA A 40 -21.18 4.54 4.12
CA ALA A 40 -20.40 5.36 5.06
C ALA A 40 -19.92 6.65 4.36
N SER A 41 -19.55 7.65 5.16
CA SER A 41 -19.01 8.90 4.63
C SER A 41 -17.84 8.64 3.67
N MET A 42 -17.89 9.29 2.50
CA MET A 42 -16.83 9.28 1.50
C MET A 42 -15.47 9.56 2.12
N PHE A 43 -15.39 10.42 3.13
CA PHE A 43 -14.14 10.71 3.84
C PHE A 43 -13.42 9.44 4.34
N PHE A 44 -14.15 8.49 4.94
CA PHE A 44 -13.56 7.26 5.45
C PHE A 44 -13.09 6.31 4.33
N VAL A 45 -13.81 6.29 3.21
CA VAL A 45 -13.40 5.51 2.03
C VAL A 45 -12.07 6.04 1.50
N HIS A 46 -11.96 7.36 1.34
CA HIS A 46 -10.75 8.05 0.90
C HIS A 46 -9.57 7.84 1.85
N LEU A 47 -9.81 7.97 3.16
CA LEU A 47 -8.81 7.70 4.19
C LEU A 47 -8.29 6.26 4.11
N THR A 48 -9.17 5.29 3.89
CA THR A 48 -8.77 3.87 3.80
C THR A 48 -7.93 3.60 2.55
N ILE A 49 -8.28 4.21 1.42
CA ILE A 49 -7.48 4.15 0.18
C ILE A 49 -6.11 4.80 0.38
N PHE A 50 -6.06 5.96 1.05
CA PHE A 50 -4.81 6.64 1.38
C PHE A 50 -3.90 5.79 2.29
N LEU A 51 -4.46 5.19 3.34
CA LEU A 51 -3.72 4.27 4.22
C LEU A 51 -3.19 3.05 3.46
N ARG A 52 -3.97 2.53 2.50
CA ARG A 52 -3.52 1.43 1.62
C ARG A 52 -2.34 1.86 0.74
N MET A 53 -2.38 3.08 0.22
CA MET A 53 -1.27 3.65 -0.56
C MET A 53 -0.01 3.78 0.29
N LEU A 54 -0.13 4.35 1.49
CA LEU A 54 0.97 4.51 2.42
C LEU A 54 1.59 3.14 2.79
N LEU A 55 0.75 2.14 3.08
CA LEU A 55 1.20 0.78 3.40
C LEU A 55 1.99 0.17 2.24
N SER A 56 1.50 0.32 1.01
CA SER A 56 2.17 -0.18 -0.20
C SER A 56 3.58 0.40 -0.35
N PHE A 57 3.75 1.71 -0.15
CA PHE A 57 5.06 2.35 -0.18
C PHE A 57 5.99 1.88 0.96
N MET A 58 5.46 1.67 2.16
CA MET A 58 6.23 1.15 3.29
C MET A 58 6.75 -0.26 3.01
N VAL A 59 5.91 -1.13 2.44
CA VAL A 59 6.29 -2.50 2.07
C VAL A 59 7.29 -2.48 0.91
N LEU A 60 7.09 -1.62 -0.09
CA LEU A 60 8.03 -1.45 -1.21
C LEU A 60 9.42 -0.99 -0.73
N SER A 61 9.46 0.00 0.18
CA SER A 61 10.70 0.43 0.84
C SER A 61 11.36 -0.75 1.57
N GLY A 62 10.59 -1.49 2.37
CA GLY A 62 11.09 -2.66 3.08
C GLY A 62 11.73 -3.70 2.17
N ILE A 63 11.05 -4.07 1.07
CA ILE A 63 11.58 -5.01 0.08
C ILE A 63 12.84 -4.46 -0.60
N THR A 64 12.87 -3.16 -0.90
CA THR A 64 14.04 -2.48 -1.47
C THR A 64 15.25 -2.60 -0.54
N PHE A 65 15.09 -2.35 0.76
CA PHE A 65 16.16 -2.52 1.74
C PHE A 65 16.58 -3.99 1.92
N ILE A 66 15.64 -4.94 1.89
CA ILE A 66 15.94 -6.38 1.95
C ILE A 66 16.83 -6.78 0.76
N LEU A 67 16.46 -6.37 -0.45
CA LEU A 67 17.22 -6.65 -1.67
C LEU A 67 18.60 -5.98 -1.66
N ARG A 68 18.70 -4.77 -1.10
CA ARG A 68 19.95 -4.01 -0.98
C ARG A 68 20.92 -4.64 0.03
N ASN A 69 20.42 -5.07 1.18
CA ASN A 69 21.27 -5.41 2.33
C ASN A 69 21.61 -6.91 2.44
N ILE A 70 20.78 -7.80 1.89
CA ILE A 70 20.97 -9.25 2.05
C ILE A 70 21.54 -9.85 0.76
N LYS A 71 20.68 -10.05 -0.23
CA LYS A 71 21.04 -10.60 -1.53
C LYS A 71 19.88 -10.39 -2.50
N ILE A 72 20.20 -10.04 -3.73
CA ILE A 72 19.21 -10.01 -4.80
C ILE A 72 18.81 -11.46 -5.08
N THR A 73 17.53 -11.76 -4.85
CA THR A 73 16.93 -13.06 -5.16
C THR A 73 15.88 -12.85 -6.23
N PHE A 74 15.74 -13.83 -7.14
CA PHE A 74 14.74 -13.78 -8.20
C PHE A 74 13.33 -13.49 -7.65
N TRP A 75 12.94 -14.20 -6.59
CA TRP A 75 11.66 -13.99 -5.89
C TRP A 75 11.52 -12.61 -5.26
N GLY A 76 12.61 -12.05 -4.70
CA GLY A 76 12.60 -10.70 -4.15
C GLY A 76 12.41 -9.64 -5.23
N VAL A 77 13.03 -9.80 -6.39
CA VAL A 77 12.86 -8.89 -7.53
C VAL A 77 11.43 -8.95 -8.07
N ILE A 78 10.85 -10.15 -8.19
CA ILE A 78 9.44 -10.30 -8.58
C ILE A 78 8.51 -9.61 -7.57
N ALA A 79 8.69 -9.89 -6.28
CA ALA A 79 7.90 -9.27 -5.22
C ALA A 79 8.00 -7.74 -5.25
N TRP A 80 9.21 -7.21 -5.51
CA TRP A 80 9.46 -5.78 -5.65
C TRP A 80 8.76 -5.19 -6.87
N LEU A 81 8.85 -5.82 -8.05
CA LEU A 81 8.21 -5.36 -9.28
C LEU A 81 6.68 -5.33 -9.15
N ILE A 82 6.09 -6.39 -8.57
CA ILE A 82 4.64 -6.45 -8.33
C ILE A 82 4.20 -5.29 -7.43
N LEU A 83 4.91 -5.05 -6.33
CA LEU A 83 4.58 -3.96 -5.40
C LEU A 83 4.85 -2.59 -5.99
N LEU A 84 5.87 -2.43 -6.84
CA LEU A 84 6.13 -1.17 -7.54
C LEU A 84 4.97 -0.83 -8.47
N ILE A 85 4.57 -1.76 -9.33
CA ILE A 85 3.46 -1.55 -10.27
C ILE A 85 2.17 -1.25 -9.50
N GLN A 86 1.85 -2.04 -8.48
CA GLN A 86 0.69 -1.81 -7.62
C GLN A 86 0.71 -0.41 -6.96
N SER A 87 1.87 0.02 -6.44
CA SER A 87 2.00 1.33 -5.80
C SER A 87 1.83 2.48 -6.79
N LEU A 88 2.38 2.36 -8.00
CA LEU A 88 2.23 3.36 -9.06
C LEU A 88 0.78 3.48 -9.53
N VAL A 89 0.12 2.34 -9.74
CA VAL A 89 -1.30 2.29 -10.09
C VAL A 89 -2.13 2.95 -8.98
N LEU A 90 -1.88 2.59 -7.72
CA LEU A 90 -2.62 3.16 -6.58
C LEU A 90 -2.36 4.66 -6.40
N ALA A 91 -1.13 5.13 -6.62
CA ALA A 91 -0.80 6.56 -6.60
C ALA A 91 -1.51 7.33 -7.71
N SER A 92 -1.59 6.77 -8.92
CA SER A 92 -2.31 7.39 -10.04
C SER A 92 -3.82 7.50 -9.77
N TYR A 93 -4.44 6.47 -9.21
CA TYR A 93 -5.83 6.52 -8.77
C TYR A 93 -6.03 7.49 -7.60
N GLY A 94 -5.11 7.49 -6.63
CA GLY A 94 -5.13 8.44 -5.52
C GLY A 94 -5.12 9.89 -5.99
N PHE A 95 -4.30 10.21 -7.00
CA PHE A 95 -4.27 11.53 -7.61
C PHE A 95 -5.62 11.91 -8.24
N VAL A 96 -6.19 11.04 -9.08
CA VAL A 96 -7.49 11.26 -9.74
C VAL A 96 -8.60 11.48 -8.71
N ILE A 97 -8.63 10.64 -7.68
CA ILE A 97 -9.63 10.71 -6.60
C ILE A 97 -9.47 12.02 -5.80
N THR A 98 -8.24 12.45 -5.52
CA THR A 98 -7.99 13.71 -4.79
C THR A 98 -8.43 14.93 -5.61
N VAL A 99 -8.15 14.93 -6.92
CA VAL A 99 -8.63 15.99 -7.82
C VAL A 99 -10.17 16.02 -7.88
N GLY A 100 -10.81 14.85 -7.96
CA GLY A 100 -12.28 14.75 -7.91
C GLY A 100 -12.88 15.28 -6.59
N LEU A 101 -12.29 14.92 -5.45
CA LEU A 101 -12.69 15.44 -4.13
C LEU A 101 -12.56 16.96 -4.06
N ILE A 102 -11.48 17.53 -4.57
CA ILE A 102 -11.28 18.98 -4.55
C ILE A 102 -12.41 19.66 -5.35
N GLN A 103 -12.76 19.12 -6.52
CA GLN A 103 -13.87 19.62 -7.34
C GLN A 103 -15.24 19.51 -6.66
N GLU A 104 -15.48 18.49 -5.83
CA GLU A 104 -16.72 18.38 -5.05
C GLU A 104 -16.77 19.38 -3.88
N ILE A 105 -15.63 19.75 -3.31
CA ILE A 105 -15.53 20.66 -2.14
C ILE A 105 -15.50 22.13 -2.57
N THR A 106 -14.94 22.44 -3.74
CA THR A 106 -14.96 23.79 -4.34
C THR A 106 -16.01 23.86 -5.45
N PRO A 107 -17.23 24.37 -5.18
CA PRO A 107 -18.29 24.49 -6.18
C PRO A 107 -17.96 25.50 -7.29
#